data_AF-A0A528A3P0-F1
#
_entry.id   AF-A0A528A3P0-F1
#
_cell.length_a   1.000
_cell.length_b   1.000
_cell.length_c   1.000
_cell.angle_alpha   90.00
_cell.angle_beta   90.00
_cell.angle_gamma   90.00
#
_symmetry.space_group_name_H-M   'P 1'
#
loop_
_entity.id
_entity.type
_entity.pdbx_description
1 polymer ?
#
loop_
_entity_poly.entity_id
_entity_poly.type
_entity_poly.pdbx_seq_one_letter_code
_entity_poly.pdbx_strand_id
1 'polypeptide(L)'
;MAQQKTTFGGIDILRFLAAVLVMFYHYGFWVWAFPEGVSARATGGIPPHPEIGGLVQFGWVGVQIFFVISGFVIAFSAERSTPLRFFEARVKRLAPAVWICAPVTAMVLLFVDLSWPTDAVSRLIRTALFVPFNPWVDSVYWTLGIEIAFYAVVWILLRLGRFDLMEAVAVALGAISTLFWCLYYPFDWSDLAEARWLDLLLVHHGCFFATGVLLWLMRFKAVTPARLVFCALFLAGGVLQIISAVDVRSIKVEAAMPYAPPIVLFLAAMALMAWSLRLDLSWRGWRRIGLMTYPLYLIHDV
;
A
#
# COMPACT_ATOMS: atom_id res chain seq x y z
N MET A 1 23.11 11.48 -23.46
CA MET A 1 23.27 10.16 -22.81
C MET A 1 21.91 9.72 -22.27
N ALA A 2 21.31 8.67 -22.86
CA ALA A 2 20.08 8.10 -22.33
C ALA A 2 20.33 7.52 -20.94
N GLN A 3 19.65 8.03 -19.91
CA GLN A 3 19.68 7.45 -18.58
C GLN A 3 19.30 5.97 -18.68
N GLN A 4 20.24 5.06 -18.40
CA GLN A 4 19.91 3.67 -18.11
C GLN A 4 18.92 3.69 -16.94
N LYS A 5 17.64 3.40 -17.22
CA LYS A 5 16.64 3.18 -16.19
C LYS A 5 17.05 1.89 -15.47
N THR A 6 17.71 2.02 -14.32
CA THR A 6 17.95 0.92 -13.39
C THR A 6 16.61 0.30 -13.02
N THR A 7 16.40 -0.95 -13.43
CA THR A 7 15.18 -1.72 -13.14
C THR A 7 15.49 -2.76 -12.09
N PHE A 8 14.64 -2.84 -11.06
CA PHE A 8 14.75 -3.86 -10.02
C PHE A 8 13.73 -4.95 -10.32
N GLY A 9 14.12 -5.94 -11.13
CA GLY A 9 13.20 -6.99 -11.58
C GLY A 9 12.51 -7.71 -10.41
N GLY A 10 13.24 -8.00 -9.33
CA GLY A 10 12.68 -8.60 -8.13
C GLY A 10 11.62 -7.76 -7.42
N ILE A 11 11.81 -6.44 -7.34
CA ILE A 11 10.82 -5.53 -6.76
C ILE A 11 9.58 -5.46 -7.65
N ASP A 12 9.76 -5.45 -8.98
CA ASP A 12 8.65 -5.42 -9.92
C ASP A 12 7.82 -6.72 -9.87
N ILE A 13 8.47 -7.89 -9.73
CA ILE A 13 7.81 -9.19 -9.50
C ILE A 13 7.05 -9.16 -8.17
N LEU A 14 7.71 -8.76 -7.09
CA LEU A 14 7.09 -8.73 -5.77
C LEU A 14 5.88 -7.79 -5.75
N ARG A 15 5.99 -6.65 -6.44
CA ARG A 15 4.89 -5.72 -6.61
C ARG A 15 3.70 -6.39 -7.32
N PHE A 16 3.96 -7.10 -8.42
CA PHE A 16 2.93 -7.83 -9.16
C PHE A 16 2.26 -8.91 -8.30
N LEU A 17 3.06 -9.72 -7.59
CA LEU A 17 2.54 -10.73 -6.66
C LEU A 17 1.69 -10.10 -5.56
N ALA A 18 2.10 -8.95 -5.02
CA ALA A 18 1.32 -8.20 -4.04
C ALA A 18 -0.03 -7.74 -4.61
N ALA A 19 -0.10 -7.24 -5.85
CA ALA A 19 -1.41 -6.91 -6.46
C ALA A 19 -2.28 -8.15 -6.66
N VAL A 20 -1.69 -9.26 -7.10
CA VAL A 20 -2.42 -10.51 -7.31
C VAL A 20 -2.99 -11.02 -5.99
N LEU A 21 -2.24 -10.94 -4.89
CA LEU A 21 -2.73 -11.26 -3.55
C LEU A 21 -3.92 -10.39 -3.16
N VAL A 22 -3.83 -9.07 -3.35
CA VAL A 22 -4.92 -8.15 -3.01
C VAL A 22 -6.14 -8.36 -3.91
N MET A 23 -5.93 -8.66 -5.19
CA MET A 23 -7.00 -9.01 -6.14
C MET A 23 -7.77 -10.25 -5.70
N PHE A 24 -7.07 -11.35 -5.41
CA PHE A 24 -7.72 -12.57 -4.95
C PHE A 24 -8.40 -12.41 -3.58
N TYR A 25 -7.84 -11.56 -2.70
CA TYR A 25 -8.50 -11.21 -1.45
C TYR A 25 -9.84 -10.52 -1.66
N HIS A 26 -9.91 -9.52 -2.55
CA HIS A 26 -11.18 -8.83 -2.78
C HIS A 26 -12.20 -9.76 -3.46
N TYR A 27 -11.76 -10.50 -4.47
CA TYR A 27 -12.63 -11.40 -5.23
C TYR A 27 -13.14 -12.61 -4.43
N GLY A 28 -12.29 -13.23 -3.60
CA GLY A 28 -12.60 -14.49 -2.93
C GLY A 28 -12.96 -14.38 -1.44
N PHE A 29 -12.74 -13.24 -0.79
CA PHE A 29 -13.01 -13.07 0.65
C PHE A 29 -13.76 -11.78 0.97
N TRP A 30 -13.34 -10.62 0.45
CA TRP A 30 -13.94 -9.32 0.78
C TRP A 30 -15.42 -9.23 0.42
N VAL A 31 -15.81 -9.80 -0.73
CA VAL A 31 -17.19 -9.89 -1.22
C VAL A 31 -18.16 -10.47 -0.17
N TRP A 32 -17.71 -11.40 0.67
CA TRP A 32 -18.56 -12.00 1.70
C TRP A 32 -18.30 -11.41 3.10
N ALA A 33 -17.04 -11.09 3.40
CA ALA A 33 -16.62 -10.57 4.70
C ALA A 33 -17.15 -9.16 5.02
N PHE A 34 -17.55 -8.39 4.00
CA PHE A 34 -18.07 -7.03 4.14
C PHE A 34 -19.38 -6.86 3.36
N PRO A 35 -20.53 -7.28 3.93
CA PRO A 35 -21.83 -7.27 3.24
C PRO A 35 -22.27 -5.89 2.75
N GLU A 36 -21.79 -4.83 3.40
CA GLU A 36 -22.05 -3.44 3.04
C GLU A 36 -21.16 -2.90 1.92
N GLY A 37 -20.16 -3.68 1.49
CA GLY A 37 -19.26 -3.34 0.40
C GLY A 37 -19.95 -3.36 -0.96
N VAL A 38 -19.42 -2.56 -1.89
CA VAL A 38 -19.92 -2.49 -3.27
C VAL A 38 -19.95 -3.88 -3.93
N SER A 39 -18.87 -4.63 -3.80
CA SER A 39 -18.66 -5.95 -4.42
C SER A 39 -19.59 -7.00 -3.80
N ALA A 40 -19.86 -6.91 -2.50
CA ALA A 40 -20.83 -7.76 -1.81
C ALA A 40 -22.25 -7.51 -2.31
N ARG A 41 -22.65 -6.24 -2.43
CA ARG A 41 -23.98 -5.88 -2.94
C ARG A 41 -24.14 -6.25 -4.42
N ALA A 42 -23.07 -6.16 -5.23
CA ALA A 42 -23.09 -6.52 -6.65
C ALA A 42 -23.26 -8.03 -6.89
N THR A 43 -22.77 -8.86 -5.99
CA THR A 43 -22.76 -10.33 -6.13
C THR A 43 -23.78 -11.04 -5.23
N GLY A 44 -24.58 -10.28 -4.47
CA GLY A 44 -25.54 -10.84 -3.51
C GLY A 44 -24.89 -11.45 -2.26
N GLY A 45 -23.64 -11.08 -1.95
CA GLY A 45 -22.90 -11.52 -0.77
C GLY A 45 -22.33 -12.94 -0.87
N ILE A 46 -22.41 -13.59 -2.03
CA ILE A 46 -21.86 -14.93 -2.25
C ILE A 46 -20.57 -14.79 -3.05
N PRO A 47 -19.41 -15.23 -2.53
CA PRO A 47 -18.18 -15.21 -3.30
C PRO A 47 -18.33 -16.18 -4.48
N PRO A 48 -17.82 -15.84 -5.68
CA PRO A 48 -17.91 -16.70 -6.86
C PRO A 48 -17.22 -18.07 -6.66
N HIS A 49 -16.23 -18.12 -5.77
CA HIS A 49 -15.45 -19.31 -5.42
C HIS A 49 -15.23 -19.40 -3.90
N PRO A 50 -16.22 -19.88 -3.12
CA PRO A 50 -16.09 -20.00 -1.66
C PRO A 50 -14.97 -20.97 -1.23
N GLU A 51 -14.60 -21.93 -2.07
CA GLU A 51 -13.56 -22.93 -1.81
C GLU A 51 -12.14 -22.34 -1.67
N ILE A 52 -11.87 -21.19 -2.29
CA ILE A 52 -10.57 -20.52 -2.18
C ILE A 52 -10.54 -19.45 -1.07
N GLY A 53 -11.69 -19.13 -0.46
CA GLY A 53 -11.82 -18.03 0.51
C GLY A 53 -10.82 -18.13 1.67
N GLY A 54 -10.66 -19.33 2.23
CA GLY A 54 -9.70 -19.57 3.32
C GLY A 54 -8.23 -19.40 2.94
N LEU A 55 -7.88 -19.54 1.65
CA LEU A 55 -6.52 -19.34 1.15
C LEU A 55 -6.22 -17.86 0.86
N VAL A 56 -7.23 -17.13 0.35
CA VAL A 56 -7.06 -15.75 -0.14
C VAL A 56 -7.39 -14.68 0.90
N GLN A 57 -7.97 -15.05 2.04
CA GLN A 57 -8.35 -14.15 3.15
C GLN A 57 -7.19 -13.31 3.73
N PHE A 58 -5.93 -13.69 3.47
CA PHE A 58 -4.74 -12.94 3.95
C PHE A 58 -4.12 -12.04 2.88
N GLY A 59 -4.69 -12.00 1.66
CA GLY A 59 -4.12 -11.24 0.55
C GLY A 59 -4.09 -9.72 0.76
N TRP A 60 -4.84 -9.19 1.73
CA TRP A 60 -4.76 -7.79 2.16
C TRP A 60 -3.35 -7.36 2.58
N VAL A 61 -2.50 -8.29 3.04
CA VAL A 61 -1.08 -8.05 3.37
C VAL A 61 -0.28 -7.47 2.19
N GLY A 62 -0.75 -7.69 0.95
CA GLY A 62 -0.16 -7.07 -0.22
C GLY A 62 -0.07 -5.55 -0.12
N VAL A 63 -1.01 -4.88 0.56
CA VAL A 63 -0.98 -3.41 0.79
C VAL A 63 0.24 -2.99 1.61
N GLN A 64 0.55 -3.71 2.70
CA GLN A 64 1.73 -3.46 3.53
C GLN A 64 3.01 -3.67 2.72
N ILE A 65 3.05 -4.71 1.88
CA ILE A 65 4.16 -4.96 0.95
C ILE A 65 4.30 -3.79 -0.04
N PHE A 66 3.19 -3.26 -0.58
CA PHE A 66 3.19 -2.08 -1.44
C PHE A 66 3.80 -0.86 -0.73
N PHE A 67 3.47 -0.60 0.52
CA PHE A 67 4.03 0.54 1.26
C PHE A 67 5.55 0.43 1.45
N VAL A 68 6.08 -0.77 1.72
CA VAL A 68 7.54 -0.98 1.78
C VAL A 68 8.19 -0.76 0.41
N ILE A 69 7.61 -1.35 -0.64
CA ILE A 69 8.10 -1.16 -2.02
C ILE A 69 8.08 0.33 -2.41
N SER A 70 7.01 1.04 -2.04
CA SER A 70 6.86 2.46 -2.28
C SER A 70 7.94 3.25 -1.57
N GLY A 71 8.17 3.01 -0.27
CA GLY A 71 9.27 3.64 0.48
C GLY A 71 10.62 3.53 -0.23
N PHE A 72 10.95 2.33 -0.70
CA PHE A 72 12.19 2.06 -1.46
C PHE A 72 12.24 2.84 -2.79
N VAL A 73 11.23 2.67 -3.64
CA VAL A 73 11.25 3.21 -5.01
C VAL A 73 11.16 4.72 -5.01
N ILE A 74 10.40 5.30 -4.08
CA ILE A 74 10.24 6.74 -3.97
C ILE A 74 11.54 7.38 -3.53
N ALA A 75 12.21 6.86 -2.50
CA ALA A 75 13.50 7.38 -2.06
C ALA A 75 14.56 7.26 -3.17
N PHE A 76 14.62 6.10 -3.83
CA PHE A 76 15.51 5.87 -4.96
C PHE A 76 15.33 6.89 -6.11
N SER A 77 14.07 7.14 -6.49
CA SER A 77 13.79 8.05 -7.61
C SER A 77 13.79 9.53 -7.22
N ALA A 78 13.67 9.85 -5.93
CA ALA A 78 13.80 11.21 -5.41
C ALA A 78 15.25 11.70 -5.38
N GLU A 79 16.22 10.83 -5.06
CA GLU A 79 17.63 11.21 -4.83
C GLU A 79 18.25 12.05 -5.94
N ARG A 80 17.87 11.80 -7.20
CA ARG A 80 18.41 12.51 -8.38
C ARG A 80 17.36 13.34 -9.12
N SER A 81 16.25 13.65 -8.47
CA SER A 81 15.14 14.39 -9.07
C SER A 81 15.03 15.80 -8.51
N THR A 82 14.56 16.73 -9.35
CA THR A 82 14.10 18.03 -8.86
C THR A 82 12.68 17.89 -8.30
N PRO A 83 12.21 18.83 -7.44
CA PRO A 83 10.86 18.79 -6.89
C PRO A 83 9.77 18.72 -7.98
N LEU A 84 9.92 19.51 -9.05
CA LEU A 84 8.98 19.54 -10.16
C LEU A 84 8.98 18.21 -10.95
N ARG A 85 10.17 17.69 -11.30
CA ARG A 85 10.28 16.40 -12.01
C ARG A 85 9.74 15.24 -11.17
N PHE A 86 9.95 15.29 -9.85
CA PHE A 86 9.42 14.29 -8.93
C PHE A 86 7.90 14.32 -8.92
N PHE A 87 7.32 15.51 -8.74
CA PHE A 87 5.86 15.71 -8.74
C PHE A 87 5.23 15.24 -10.05
N GLU A 88 5.75 15.68 -11.21
CA GLU A 88 5.26 15.24 -12.51
C GLU A 88 5.32 13.73 -12.70
N ALA A 89 6.41 13.09 -12.25
CA ALA A 89 6.56 11.65 -12.35
C ALA A 89 5.51 10.90 -11.51
N ARG A 90 5.07 11.46 -10.37
CA ARG A 90 3.99 10.88 -9.55
C ARG A 90 2.62 11.08 -10.17
N VAL A 91 2.33 12.28 -10.66
CA VAL A 91 1.05 12.54 -11.36
C VAL A 91 0.92 11.65 -12.59
N LYS A 92 1.97 11.54 -13.41
CA LYS A 92 1.98 10.66 -14.59
C LYS A 92 1.87 9.16 -14.25
N ARG A 93 2.19 8.76 -13.01
CA ARG A 93 2.01 7.39 -12.53
C ARG A 93 0.59 7.13 -12.03
N LEU A 94 0.05 8.03 -11.21
CA LEU A 94 -1.24 7.85 -10.53
C LEU A 94 -2.44 8.22 -11.42
N ALA A 95 -2.39 9.42 -12.02
CA ALA A 95 -3.55 10.05 -12.66
C ALA A 95 -4.14 9.24 -13.81
N PRO A 96 -3.35 8.68 -14.77
CA PRO A 96 -3.92 7.91 -15.86
C PRO A 96 -4.72 6.70 -15.38
N ALA A 97 -4.24 6.01 -14.34
CA ALA A 97 -4.92 4.83 -13.85
C ALA A 97 -6.18 5.20 -13.06
N VAL A 98 -6.12 6.23 -12.20
CA VAL A 98 -7.32 6.69 -11.47
C VAL A 98 -8.39 7.22 -12.43
N TRP A 99 -8.00 8.00 -13.44
CA TRP A 99 -8.94 8.58 -14.41
C TRP A 99 -9.50 7.57 -15.42
N ILE A 100 -8.93 6.37 -15.53
CA ILE A 100 -9.50 5.28 -16.33
C ILE A 100 -10.34 4.36 -15.43
N CYS A 101 -9.80 3.93 -14.28
CA CYS A 101 -10.45 2.93 -13.44
C CYS A 101 -11.65 3.52 -12.68
N ALA A 102 -11.55 4.74 -12.14
CA ALA A 102 -12.64 5.31 -11.35
C ALA A 102 -13.94 5.53 -12.17
N PRO A 103 -13.89 6.04 -13.42
CA PRO A 103 -15.08 6.08 -14.26
C PRO A 103 -15.64 4.69 -14.60
N VAL A 104 -14.78 3.70 -14.86
CA VAL A 104 -15.22 2.33 -15.12
C VAL A 104 -15.97 1.77 -13.91
N THR A 105 -15.43 1.94 -12.70
CA THR A 105 -16.11 1.53 -11.48
C THR A 105 -17.42 2.27 -11.26
N ALA A 106 -17.43 3.59 -11.46
CA ALA A 106 -18.66 4.39 -11.32
C ALA A 106 -19.73 3.95 -12.32
N MET A 107 -19.34 3.57 -13.53
CA MET A 107 -20.24 3.04 -14.55
C MET A 107 -20.82 1.68 -14.14
N VAL A 108 -20.01 0.75 -13.62
CA VAL A 108 -20.50 -0.54 -13.10
C VAL A 108 -21.48 -0.32 -11.94
N LEU A 109 -21.16 0.58 -11.01
CA LEU A 109 -22.06 0.94 -9.89
C LEU A 109 -23.44 1.42 -10.35
N LEU A 110 -23.48 2.18 -11.44
CA LEU A 110 -24.73 2.66 -12.04
C LEU A 110 -25.48 1.56 -12.78
N PHE A 111 -24.77 0.65 -13.45
CA PHE A 111 -25.39 -0.47 -14.17
C PHE A 111 -26.01 -1.53 -13.26
N VAL A 112 -25.49 -1.69 -12.04
CA VAL A 112 -25.98 -2.67 -11.05
C VAL A 112 -26.98 -2.03 -10.07
N ASP A 113 -27.42 -0.79 -10.32
CA ASP A 113 -28.35 -0.02 -9.46
C ASP A 113 -27.89 0.10 -7.98
N LEU A 114 -26.57 0.02 -7.74
CA LEU A 114 -25.97 0.08 -6.41
C LEU A 114 -25.72 1.50 -5.92
N SER A 115 -25.91 2.51 -6.76
CA SER A 115 -25.70 3.90 -6.43
C SER A 115 -26.63 4.79 -7.24
N TRP A 116 -27.20 5.79 -6.56
CA TRP A 116 -27.93 6.85 -7.25
C TRP A 116 -26.98 7.64 -8.17
N PRO A 117 -27.42 8.07 -9.36
CA PRO A 117 -26.59 8.82 -10.32
C PRO A 117 -25.84 10.00 -9.71
N THR A 118 -26.49 10.74 -8.82
CA THR A 118 -25.90 11.89 -8.13
C THR A 118 -24.80 11.50 -7.13
N ASP A 119 -24.95 10.39 -6.42
CA ASP A 119 -23.93 9.89 -5.49
C ASP A 119 -22.73 9.30 -6.24
N ALA A 120 -22.96 8.56 -7.31
CA ALA A 120 -21.89 8.02 -8.16
C ALA A 120 -21.02 9.13 -8.78
N VAL A 121 -21.64 10.22 -9.27
CA VAL A 121 -20.91 11.38 -9.82
C VAL A 121 -20.11 12.09 -8.72
N SER A 122 -20.69 12.29 -7.53
CA SER A 122 -19.99 12.90 -6.39
C SER A 122 -18.76 12.10 -5.98
N ARG A 123 -18.92 10.77 -5.84
CA ARG A 123 -17.82 9.84 -5.54
C ARG A 123 -16.74 9.85 -6.62
N LEU A 124 -17.14 9.89 -7.89
CA LEU A 124 -16.22 9.94 -9.03
C LEU A 124 -15.38 11.21 -8.99
N ILE A 125 -16.00 12.37 -8.79
CA ILE A 125 -15.28 13.65 -8.70
C ILE A 125 -14.31 13.63 -7.52
N ARG A 126 -14.75 13.20 -6.33
CA ARG A 126 -13.88 13.09 -5.14
C ARG A 126 -12.68 12.18 -5.39
N THR A 127 -12.90 11.04 -6.04
CA THR A 127 -11.84 10.06 -6.35
C THR A 127 -10.88 10.59 -7.42
N ALA A 128 -11.41 11.20 -8.49
CA ALA A 128 -10.61 11.78 -9.58
C ALA A 128 -9.76 12.97 -9.12
N LEU A 129 -10.22 13.71 -8.09
CA LEU A 129 -9.50 14.80 -7.44
C LEU A 129 -8.59 14.36 -6.30
N PHE A 130 -8.45 13.05 -6.05
CA PHE A 130 -7.61 12.52 -4.98
C PHE A 130 -7.97 13.02 -3.58
N VAL A 131 -9.27 13.25 -3.32
CA VAL A 131 -9.74 13.70 -2.00
C VAL A 131 -9.38 12.63 -0.95
N PRO A 132 -8.68 12.98 0.14
CA PRO A 132 -8.10 12.00 1.05
C PRO A 132 -9.11 11.40 2.04
N PHE A 133 -10.39 11.82 1.98
CA PHE A 133 -11.50 11.37 2.82
C PHE A 133 -12.64 10.80 1.96
N ASN A 134 -13.40 9.88 2.55
CA ASN A 134 -14.58 9.25 1.95
C ASN A 134 -15.72 10.29 1.70
N PRO A 135 -16.72 9.97 0.86
CA PRO A 135 -16.91 8.74 0.07
C PRO A 135 -16.09 8.74 -1.23
N TRP A 136 -15.49 7.58 -1.53
CA TRP A 136 -14.84 7.28 -2.81
C TRP A 136 -15.74 6.38 -3.66
N VAL A 137 -15.38 6.22 -4.94
CA VAL A 137 -16.04 5.28 -5.85
C VAL A 137 -15.83 3.84 -5.37
N ASP A 138 -14.64 3.56 -4.85
CA ASP A 138 -14.24 2.24 -4.38
C ASP A 138 -13.49 2.39 -3.05
N SER A 139 -13.60 1.40 -2.17
CA SER A 139 -12.87 1.36 -0.92
C SER A 139 -11.36 1.40 -1.15
N VAL A 140 -10.83 0.69 -2.16
CA VAL A 140 -9.39 0.52 -2.45
C VAL A 140 -8.62 1.84 -2.60
N TYR A 141 -9.28 2.93 -2.98
CA TYR A 141 -8.64 4.25 -3.10
C TYR A 141 -8.11 4.81 -1.77
N TRP A 142 -8.50 4.24 -0.62
CA TRP A 142 -7.98 4.63 0.69
C TRP A 142 -6.45 4.57 0.77
N THR A 143 -5.81 3.56 0.14
CA THR A 143 -4.34 3.38 0.18
C THR A 143 -3.60 4.46 -0.58
N LEU A 144 -4.24 5.03 -1.60
CA LEU A 144 -3.62 6.01 -2.49
C LEU A 144 -3.43 7.35 -1.77
N GLY A 145 -4.37 7.75 -0.90
CA GLY A 145 -4.21 8.92 -0.04
C GLY A 145 -2.97 8.84 0.87
N ILE A 146 -2.67 7.64 1.38
CA ILE A 146 -1.50 7.37 2.23
C ILE A 146 -0.22 7.49 1.42
N GLU A 147 -0.22 6.93 0.20
CA GLU A 147 0.92 7.05 -0.71
C GLU A 147 1.20 8.52 -1.08
N ILE A 148 0.16 9.31 -1.33
CA ILE A 148 0.26 10.76 -1.58
C ILE A 148 0.81 11.50 -0.37
N ALA A 149 0.40 11.15 0.86
CA ALA A 149 0.95 11.76 2.06
C ALA A 149 2.47 11.56 2.16
N PHE A 150 2.96 10.34 1.87
CA PHE A 150 4.40 10.10 1.82
C PHE A 150 5.08 10.82 0.64
N TYR A 151 4.41 10.97 -0.51
CA TYR A 151 4.93 11.81 -1.60
C TYR A 151 5.10 13.26 -1.17
N ALA A 152 4.16 13.80 -0.40
CA ALA A 152 4.24 15.16 0.12
C ALA A 152 5.46 15.34 1.03
N VAL A 153 5.71 14.40 1.94
CA VAL A 153 6.91 14.41 2.80
C VAL A 153 8.19 14.47 1.98
N VAL A 154 8.35 13.58 1.00
CA VAL A 154 9.55 13.52 0.15
C VAL A 154 9.67 14.76 -0.72
N TRP A 155 8.56 15.26 -1.27
CA TRP A 155 8.55 16.47 -2.07
C TRP A 155 8.93 17.71 -1.27
N ILE A 156 8.49 17.83 -0.01
CA ILE A 156 8.90 18.90 0.90
C ILE A 156 10.42 18.84 1.13
N LEU A 157 10.99 17.66 1.40
CA LEU A 157 12.44 17.51 1.56
C LEU A 157 13.22 17.94 0.31
N LEU A 158 12.73 17.55 -0.87
CA LEU A 158 13.33 17.98 -2.14
C LEU A 158 13.22 19.50 -2.33
N ARG A 159 12.08 20.10 -1.98
CA ARG A 159 11.85 21.55 -2.11
C ARG A 159 12.75 22.36 -1.18
N LEU A 160 13.02 21.84 0.01
CA LEU A 160 13.97 22.42 0.95
C LEU A 160 15.44 22.19 0.55
N GLY A 161 15.70 21.35 -0.47
CA GLY A 161 17.05 20.94 -0.83
C GLY A 161 17.71 20.06 0.23
N ARG A 162 16.92 19.48 1.15
CA ARG A 162 17.39 18.75 2.33
C ARG A 162 17.15 17.24 2.23
N PHE A 163 17.41 16.67 1.05
CA PHE A 163 17.25 15.23 0.84
C PHE A 163 18.28 14.40 1.65
N ASP A 164 19.35 15.04 2.15
CA ASP A 164 20.25 14.48 3.16
C ASP A 164 19.51 14.01 4.43
N LEU A 165 18.40 14.67 4.79
CA LEU A 165 17.60 14.32 5.96
C LEU A 165 16.64 13.14 5.74
N MET A 166 16.61 12.53 4.55
CA MET A 166 15.66 11.45 4.24
C MET A 166 15.77 10.27 5.20
N GLU A 167 17.00 9.91 5.62
CA GLU A 167 17.21 8.86 6.62
C GLU A 167 16.60 9.24 7.97
N ALA A 168 16.86 10.45 8.46
CA ALA A 168 16.34 10.94 9.74
C ALA A 168 14.80 11.02 9.74
N VAL A 169 14.20 11.52 8.65
CA VAL A 169 12.75 11.59 8.51
C VAL A 169 12.12 10.20 8.44
N ALA A 170 12.71 9.27 7.68
CA ALA A 170 12.23 7.90 7.64
C ALA A 170 12.32 7.22 9.01
N VAL A 171 13.43 7.43 9.75
CA VAL A 171 13.59 6.91 11.11
C VAL A 171 12.55 7.51 12.05
N ALA A 172 12.29 8.82 11.98
CA ALA A 172 11.28 9.47 12.80
C ALA A 172 9.87 8.93 12.50
N LEU A 173 9.47 8.84 11.23
CA LEU A 173 8.17 8.28 10.83
C LEU A 173 8.02 6.82 11.26
N GLY A 174 9.05 6.01 11.05
CA GLY A 174 9.06 4.60 11.45
C GLY A 174 9.01 4.43 12.97
N ALA A 175 9.72 5.27 13.72
CA ALA A 175 9.75 5.23 15.18
C ALA A 175 8.41 5.68 15.79
N ILE A 176 7.81 6.77 15.28
CA ILE A 176 6.47 7.23 15.71
C ILE A 176 5.44 6.13 15.44
N SER A 177 5.47 5.54 14.24
CA SER A 177 4.56 4.46 13.86
C SER A 177 4.74 3.21 14.72
N THR A 178 5.98 2.79 14.95
CA THR A 178 6.28 1.62 15.79
C THR A 178 5.89 1.86 17.24
N LEU A 179 6.19 3.05 17.77
CA LEU A 179 5.79 3.44 19.12
C LEU A 179 4.28 3.41 19.29
N PHE A 180 3.52 3.95 18.33
CA PHE A 180 2.06 3.89 18.35
C PHE A 180 1.57 2.44 18.49
N TRP A 181 2.08 1.51 17.66
CA TRP A 181 1.67 0.11 17.73
C TRP A 181 2.13 -0.63 18.99
N CYS A 182 3.27 -0.24 19.58
CA CYS A 182 3.70 -0.75 20.88
C CYS A 182 2.76 -0.29 22.02
N LEU A 183 2.23 0.93 21.92
CA LEU A 183 1.33 1.51 22.93
C LEU A 183 -0.14 1.17 22.67
N TYR A 184 -0.48 0.68 21.47
CA TYR A 184 -1.85 0.39 21.05
C TYR A 184 -2.60 -0.54 22.00
N TYR A 185 -2.03 -1.71 22.33
CA TYR A 185 -2.67 -2.67 23.24
C TYR A 185 -2.63 -2.24 24.72
N PRO A 186 -1.48 -1.77 25.26
CA PRO A 186 -1.43 -1.34 26.67
C PRO A 186 -2.38 -0.20 27.03
N PHE A 187 -2.69 0.68 26.07
CA PHE A 187 -3.56 1.84 26.30
C PHE A 187 -4.98 1.68 25.73
N ASP A 188 -5.32 0.49 25.23
CA ASP A 188 -6.64 0.17 24.66
C ASP A 188 -7.09 1.18 23.58
N TRP A 189 -6.22 1.47 22.63
CA TRP A 189 -6.48 2.42 21.55
C TRP A 189 -7.26 1.81 20.38
N SER A 190 -8.15 0.86 20.65
CA SER A 190 -8.93 0.16 19.61
C SER A 190 -9.71 1.12 18.70
N ASP A 191 -10.26 2.20 19.26
CA ASP A 191 -11.00 3.21 18.51
C ASP A 191 -10.13 3.99 17.51
N LEU A 192 -8.82 3.97 17.70
CA LEU A 192 -7.87 4.64 16.82
C LEU A 192 -7.40 3.74 15.67
N ALA A 193 -7.69 2.44 15.67
CA ALA A 193 -7.16 1.48 14.70
C ALA A 193 -7.48 1.84 13.24
N GLU A 194 -8.64 2.44 12.98
CA GLU A 194 -9.10 2.85 11.65
C GLU A 194 -9.19 4.38 11.49
N ALA A 195 -8.54 5.13 12.38
CA ALA A 195 -8.58 6.59 12.35
C ALA A 195 -7.84 7.15 11.12
N ARG A 196 -8.60 7.64 10.14
CA ARG A 196 -8.07 8.10 8.84
C ARG A 196 -6.98 9.17 8.94
N TRP A 197 -7.06 10.06 9.92
CA TRP A 197 -6.06 11.10 10.11
C TRP A 197 -4.70 10.52 10.54
N LEU A 198 -4.67 9.41 11.29
CA LEU A 198 -3.46 8.67 11.62
C LEU A 198 -2.84 7.99 10.39
N ASP A 199 -3.67 7.51 9.45
CA ASP A 199 -3.17 6.99 8.17
C ASP A 199 -2.46 8.08 7.36
N LEU A 200 -3.09 9.26 7.25
CA LEU A 200 -2.58 10.39 6.46
C LEU A 200 -1.35 11.05 7.11
N LEU A 201 -1.23 10.99 8.44
CA LEU A 201 -0.01 11.36 9.15
C LEU A 201 1.07 10.27 9.11
N LEU A 202 0.79 9.14 8.44
CA LEU A 202 1.67 7.97 8.35
C LEU A 202 1.96 7.34 9.72
N VAL A 203 1.13 7.55 10.73
CA VAL A 203 1.31 6.93 12.06
C VAL A 203 1.00 5.44 11.98
N HIS A 204 -0.07 5.03 11.30
CA HIS A 204 -0.37 3.60 11.15
C HIS A 204 0.64 2.87 10.24
N HIS A 205 1.11 3.52 9.18
CA HIS A 205 1.85 2.85 8.10
C HIS A 205 3.31 3.31 7.93
N GLY A 206 3.78 4.24 8.75
CA GLY A 206 5.11 4.85 8.64
C GLY A 206 6.24 3.84 8.78
N CYS A 207 6.07 2.80 9.59
CA CYS A 207 7.03 1.70 9.73
C CYS A 207 7.30 0.98 8.39
N PHE A 208 6.28 0.78 7.55
CA PHE A 208 6.43 0.14 6.24
C PHE A 208 7.23 1.03 5.27
N PHE A 209 6.85 2.31 5.13
CA PHE A 209 7.59 3.25 4.29
C PHE A 209 9.04 3.41 4.76
N ALA A 210 9.25 3.54 6.06
CA ALA A 210 10.57 3.66 6.67
C ALA A 210 11.45 2.43 6.39
N THR A 211 10.90 1.22 6.52
CA THR A 211 11.57 -0.03 6.15
C THR A 211 12.05 0.00 4.69
N GLY A 212 11.18 0.46 3.77
CA GLY A 212 11.53 0.62 2.35
C GLY A 212 12.70 1.59 2.13
N VAL A 213 12.68 2.74 2.80
CA VAL A 213 13.76 3.75 2.73
C VAL A 213 15.07 3.19 3.28
N LEU A 214 15.04 2.47 4.41
CA LEU A 214 16.23 1.84 5.00
C LEU A 214 16.82 0.76 4.08
N LEU A 215 15.97 -0.06 3.43
CA LEU A 215 16.43 -1.04 2.44
C LEU A 215 17.12 -0.35 1.25
N TRP A 216 16.61 0.79 0.79
CA TRP A 216 17.25 1.60 -0.25
C TRP A 216 18.61 2.15 0.22
N LEU A 217 18.69 2.73 1.42
CA LEU A 217 19.95 3.24 1.99
C LEU A 217 21.00 2.13 2.16
N MET A 218 20.59 0.96 2.65
CA MET A 218 21.48 -0.20 2.79
C MET A 218 22.00 -0.71 1.46
N ARG A 219 21.19 -0.65 0.40
CA ARG A 219 21.57 -1.10 -0.95
C ARG A 219 22.51 -0.14 -1.69
N PHE A 220 22.32 1.16 -1.52
CA PHE A 220 23.02 2.19 -2.33
C PHE A 220 24.03 3.03 -1.56
N LYS A 221 23.99 3.01 -0.23
CA LYS A 221 24.94 3.71 0.63
C LYS A 221 25.78 2.70 1.39
N ALA A 222 25.30 2.23 2.54
CA ALA A 222 26.04 1.33 3.40
C ALA A 222 25.12 0.54 4.32
N VAL A 223 25.50 -0.69 4.65
CA VAL A 223 24.89 -1.41 5.77
C VAL A 223 25.56 -0.93 7.05
N THR A 224 24.79 -0.36 7.97
CA THR A 224 25.28 0.08 9.29
C THR A 224 24.50 -0.63 10.39
N PRO A 225 25.08 -0.85 11.59
CA PRO A 225 24.36 -1.46 12.71
C PRO A 225 23.08 -0.70 13.06
N ALA A 226 23.11 0.64 13.04
CA ALA A 226 21.95 1.47 13.28
C ALA A 226 20.81 1.21 12.27
N ARG A 227 21.12 1.13 10.97
CA ARG A 227 20.13 0.83 9.93
C ARG A 227 19.52 -0.56 10.10
N LEU A 228 20.31 -1.55 10.50
CA LEU A 228 19.82 -2.91 10.79
C LEU A 228 18.89 -2.92 12.00
N VAL A 229 19.26 -2.24 13.10
CA VAL A 229 18.44 -2.13 14.30
C VAL A 229 17.12 -1.43 14.01
N PHE A 230 17.14 -0.28 13.33
CA PHE A 230 15.91 0.41 12.96
C PHE A 230 15.06 -0.40 11.98
N CYS A 231 15.67 -1.10 11.03
CA CYS A 231 14.93 -1.97 10.11
C CYS A 231 14.23 -3.10 10.88
N ALA A 232 14.93 -3.78 11.80
CA ALA A 232 14.32 -4.81 12.65
C ALA A 232 13.20 -4.25 13.53
N LEU A 233 13.40 -3.06 14.11
CA LEU A 233 12.39 -2.36 14.90
C LEU A 233 11.12 -2.06 14.07
N PHE A 234 11.28 -1.56 12.84
CA PHE A 234 10.15 -1.22 11.99
C PHE A 234 9.45 -2.44 11.42
N LEU A 235 10.18 -3.55 11.18
CA LEU A 235 9.56 -4.84 10.88
C LEU A 235 8.71 -5.34 12.06
N ALA A 236 9.18 -5.20 13.29
CA ALA A 236 8.39 -5.54 14.48
C ALA A 236 7.15 -4.65 14.62
N GLY A 237 7.28 -3.34 14.39
CA GLY A 237 6.13 -2.41 14.32
C GLY A 237 5.12 -2.78 13.24
N GLY A 238 5.60 -3.20 12.05
CA GLY A 238 4.75 -3.70 10.98
C GLY A 238 4.02 -5.00 11.33
N VAL A 239 4.67 -5.90 12.07
CA VAL A 239 4.02 -7.11 12.60
C VAL A 239 2.92 -6.76 13.59
N LEU A 240 3.15 -5.82 14.51
CA LEU A 240 2.11 -5.34 15.44
C LEU A 240 0.91 -4.73 14.71
N GLN A 241 1.16 -3.94 13.65
CA GLN A 241 0.11 -3.41 12.78
C GLN A 241 -0.69 -4.54 12.10
N ILE A 242 -0.02 -5.58 11.62
CA ILE A 242 -0.65 -6.74 11.00
C ILE A 242 -1.51 -7.50 12.02
N ILE A 243 -1.06 -7.65 13.27
CA ILE A 243 -1.86 -8.27 14.34
C ILE A 243 -3.15 -7.46 14.58
N SER A 244 -3.03 -6.13 14.73
CA SER A 244 -4.22 -5.27 14.91
C SER A 244 -5.16 -5.35 13.70
N ALA A 245 -4.60 -5.42 12.48
CA ALA A 245 -5.38 -5.60 11.26
C ALA A 245 -6.10 -6.95 11.19
N VAL A 246 -5.56 -8.02 11.79
CA VAL A 246 -6.23 -9.31 11.96
C VAL A 246 -7.36 -9.19 12.99
N ASP A 247 -7.14 -8.50 14.11
CA ASP A 247 -8.17 -8.30 15.14
C ASP A 247 -9.37 -7.54 14.58
N VAL A 248 -9.14 -6.41 13.91
CA VAL A 248 -10.20 -5.62 13.26
C VAL A 248 -11.01 -6.47 12.28
N ARG A 249 -10.36 -7.33 11.48
CA ARG A 249 -11.06 -8.22 10.54
C ARG A 249 -11.80 -9.34 11.24
N SER A 250 -11.23 -9.91 12.29
CA SER A 250 -11.88 -10.96 13.08
C SER A 250 -13.18 -10.47 13.72
N ILE A 251 -13.19 -9.22 14.19
CA ILE A 251 -14.38 -8.55 14.72
C ILE A 251 -15.42 -8.36 13.61
N LYS A 252 -15.02 -7.84 12.43
CA LYS A 252 -15.95 -7.55 11.34
C LYS A 252 -16.60 -8.78 10.71
N VAL A 253 -15.89 -9.91 10.69
CA VAL A 253 -16.38 -11.18 10.15
C VAL A 253 -16.99 -12.06 11.25
N GLU A 254 -16.99 -11.59 12.51
CA GLU A 254 -17.47 -12.34 13.69
C GLU A 254 -16.84 -13.73 13.82
N ALA A 255 -15.58 -13.87 13.35
CA ALA A 255 -14.85 -15.13 13.30
C ALA A 255 -13.38 -14.94 13.62
N ALA A 256 -12.81 -15.82 14.44
CA ALA A 256 -11.38 -15.78 14.77
C ALA A 256 -10.52 -16.08 13.54
N MET A 257 -9.72 -15.10 13.10
CA MET A 257 -8.75 -15.29 12.03
C MET A 257 -7.36 -15.61 12.60
N PRO A 258 -6.58 -16.51 11.97
CA PRO A 258 -5.25 -16.84 12.46
C PRO A 258 -4.24 -15.72 12.16
N TYR A 259 -3.40 -15.40 13.15
CA TYR A 259 -2.36 -14.37 13.03
C TYR A 259 -1.15 -14.79 12.20
N ALA A 260 -0.78 -16.08 12.23
CA ALA A 260 0.47 -16.55 11.65
C ALA A 260 0.56 -16.41 10.13
N PRO A 261 -0.44 -16.78 9.31
CA PRO A 261 -0.35 -16.68 7.85
C PRO A 261 0.00 -15.28 7.31
N PRO A 262 -0.69 -14.19 7.71
CA PRO A 262 -0.37 -12.86 7.19
C PRO A 262 1.01 -12.36 7.64
N ILE A 263 1.43 -12.68 8.87
CA ILE A 263 2.76 -12.34 9.39
C ILE A 263 3.86 -13.06 8.60
N VAL A 264 3.72 -14.37 8.38
CA VAL A 264 4.68 -15.17 7.61
C VAL A 264 4.77 -14.67 6.17
N LEU A 265 3.62 -14.38 5.54
CA LEU A 265 3.58 -13.84 4.18
C LEU A 265 4.31 -12.50 4.08
N PHE A 266 4.08 -11.59 5.03
CA PHE A 266 4.78 -10.31 5.09
C PHE A 266 6.29 -10.48 5.27
N LEU A 267 6.73 -11.24 6.27
CA LEU A 267 8.15 -11.43 6.56
C LEU A 267 8.87 -12.17 5.41
N ALA A 268 8.23 -13.15 4.79
CA ALA A 268 8.74 -13.82 3.60
C ALA A 268 8.89 -12.84 2.44
N ALA A 269 7.90 -11.97 2.20
CA ALA A 269 7.99 -10.92 1.19
C ALA A 269 9.16 -9.94 1.47
N MET A 270 9.39 -9.57 2.73
CA MET A 270 10.52 -8.71 3.12
C MET A 270 11.87 -9.40 2.90
N ALA A 271 11.97 -10.68 3.26
CA ALA A 271 13.17 -11.48 3.01
C ALA A 271 13.45 -11.63 1.51
N LEU A 272 12.43 -11.94 0.71
CA LEU A 272 12.51 -12.02 -0.75
C LEU A 272 12.89 -10.68 -1.37
N MET A 273 12.33 -9.57 -0.88
CA MET A 273 12.72 -8.24 -1.33
C MET A 273 14.20 -7.98 -1.06
N ALA A 274 14.66 -8.16 0.19
CA ALA A 274 16.05 -7.96 0.58
C ALA A 274 17.03 -8.86 -0.18
N TRP A 275 16.64 -10.12 -0.42
CA TRP A 275 17.39 -11.06 -1.25
C TRP A 275 17.46 -10.59 -2.70
N SER A 276 16.33 -10.20 -3.28
CA SER A 276 16.24 -9.77 -4.67
C SER A 276 17.07 -8.51 -4.97
N LEU A 277 17.28 -7.64 -3.98
CA LEU A 277 18.14 -6.46 -4.11
C LEU A 277 19.62 -6.82 -4.31
N ARG A 278 20.03 -8.05 -3.95
CA ARG A 278 21.38 -8.58 -4.21
C ARG A 278 21.49 -9.25 -5.58
N LEU A 279 20.38 -9.51 -6.25
CA LEU A 279 20.33 -10.14 -7.57
C LEU A 279 20.22 -9.06 -8.66
N ASP A 280 21.16 -9.04 -9.61
CA ASP A 280 21.06 -8.17 -10.80
C ASP A 280 20.12 -8.77 -11.86
N LEU A 281 18.83 -8.85 -11.49
CA LEU A 281 17.75 -9.27 -12.41
C LEU A 281 17.43 -8.14 -13.40
N SER A 282 18.24 -8.06 -14.47
CA SER A 282 18.26 -6.94 -15.43
C SER A 282 17.36 -7.10 -16.66
N TRP A 283 16.39 -8.04 -16.65
CA TRP A 283 15.53 -8.27 -17.81
C TRP A 283 14.41 -7.20 -17.94
N ARG A 284 14.32 -6.57 -19.12
CA ARG A 284 13.34 -5.50 -19.43
C ARG A 284 11.88 -5.95 -19.33
N GLY A 285 11.60 -7.27 -19.40
CA GLY A 285 10.26 -7.85 -19.27
C GLY A 285 9.63 -7.61 -17.89
N TRP A 286 10.43 -7.63 -16.82
CA TRP A 286 9.95 -7.44 -15.45
C TRP A 286 9.27 -6.08 -15.24
N ARG A 287 9.76 -5.04 -15.91
CA ARG A 287 9.15 -3.71 -15.84
C ARG A 287 7.76 -3.67 -16.47
N ARG A 288 7.47 -4.47 -17.50
CA ARG A 288 6.12 -4.53 -18.10
C ARG A 288 5.14 -5.15 -17.11
N ILE A 289 5.55 -6.22 -16.44
CA ILE A 289 4.78 -6.89 -15.39
C ILE A 289 4.52 -5.93 -14.21
N GLY A 290 5.55 -5.18 -13.77
CA GLY A 290 5.41 -4.16 -12.72
C GLY A 290 4.57 -2.94 -13.10
N LEU A 291 4.41 -2.64 -14.39
CA LEU A 291 3.53 -1.56 -14.89
C LEU A 291 2.07 -2.02 -15.00
N MET A 292 1.81 -3.30 -15.27
CA MET A 292 0.46 -3.89 -15.25
C MET A 292 -0.13 -3.91 -13.84
N THR A 293 0.70 -3.77 -12.81
CA THR A 293 0.27 -3.85 -11.42
C THR A 293 -0.67 -2.73 -11.02
N TYR A 294 -0.50 -1.53 -11.57
CA TYR A 294 -1.28 -0.37 -11.15
C TYR A 294 -2.72 -0.39 -11.68
N PRO A 295 -2.97 -0.69 -12.97
CA PRO A 295 -4.32 -0.94 -13.46
C PRO A 295 -4.98 -2.16 -12.81
N LEU A 296 -4.23 -3.26 -12.62
CA LEU A 296 -4.75 -4.47 -11.96
C LEU A 296 -5.19 -4.16 -10.52
N TYR A 297 -4.37 -3.42 -9.77
CA TYR A 297 -4.69 -2.99 -8.41
C TYR A 297 -5.86 -1.99 -8.33
N LEU A 298 -6.21 -1.28 -9.39
CA LEU A 298 -7.29 -0.28 -9.31
C LEU A 298 -8.65 -0.78 -9.83
N ILE A 299 -8.69 -1.90 -10.55
CA ILE A 299 -9.94 -2.46 -11.10
C ILE A 299 -10.40 -3.69 -10.30
N HIS A 300 -9.54 -4.31 -9.49
CA HIS A 300 -9.81 -5.63 -8.93
C HIS A 300 -10.97 -5.76 -7.94
N ASP A 301 -11.48 -4.66 -7.36
CA ASP A 301 -12.56 -4.71 -6.36
C ASP A 301 -13.97 -4.60 -6.99
N VAL A 302 -14.06 -4.51 -8.32
CA VAL A 302 -15.29 -4.19 -9.07
C VAL A 302 -15.59 -5.23 -10.13
#